data_AF-A0AAP9XWQ3-F1
#
_entry.id   AF-A0AAP9XWQ3-F1
#
_cell.length_a   1.000
_cell.length_b   1.000
_cell.length_c   1.000
_cell.angle_alpha   90.00
_cell.angle_beta   90.00
_cell.angle_gamma   90.00
#
_symmetry.space_group_name_H-M   'P 1'
#
loop_
_entity.id
_entity.type
_entity.pdbx_description
1 polymer ?
#
loop_
_entity_poly.entity_id
_entity_poly.type
_entity_poly.pdbx_seq_one_letter_code
_entity_poly.pdbx_strand_id
1 'polypeptide(L)'
;MNNFMQSIKFKILASMVFCFFLMLVISIFGISAIFEMRKNVRESYTEVTVPIQDLAEIRATQLDIRLQFRRIQAFREPQKTQTAVDAVKLDLATMKKAWADYYPLHVSSPQEKSVADAIDAGLPDFQKLTEHITDLFASGNYDGAAEMVDQHANASTELEPLT
;
A
#
# COMPACT_ATOMS: atom_id res chain seq x y z
N MET A 1 61.66 34.49 -6.89
CA MET A 1 60.21 34.26 -7.12
C MET A 1 59.33 34.70 -5.93
N ASN A 2 59.72 35.70 -5.12
CA ASN A 2 58.95 36.10 -3.92
C ASN A 2 58.24 37.47 -4.00
N ASN A 3 58.36 38.21 -5.10
CA ASN A 3 57.79 39.57 -5.18
C ASN A 3 56.41 39.65 -5.87
N PHE A 4 55.94 38.57 -6.52
CA PHE A 4 54.59 38.54 -7.11
C PHE A 4 53.49 38.29 -6.07
N MET A 5 53.80 37.62 -4.96
CA MET A 5 52.86 37.32 -3.86
C MET A 5 52.55 38.51 -2.95
N GLN A 6 53.31 39.61 -3.02
CA GLN A 6 53.10 40.81 -2.19
C GLN A 6 52.36 41.96 -2.88
N SER A 7 52.02 41.83 -4.17
CA SER A 7 51.28 42.88 -4.88
C SER A 7 49.83 42.96 -4.38
N ILE A 8 49.36 44.17 -4.06
CA ILE A 8 47.99 44.45 -3.61
C ILE A 8 46.96 43.88 -4.60
N LYS A 9 47.27 43.92 -5.91
CA LYS A 9 46.43 43.36 -6.98
C LYS A 9 46.29 41.83 -6.89
N PHE A 10 47.34 41.13 -6.48
CA PHE A 10 47.31 39.67 -6.28
C PHE A 10 46.48 39.29 -5.06
N LYS A 11 46.57 40.05 -3.95
CA LYS A 11 45.73 39.83 -2.77
C LYS A 11 44.23 40.01 -3.05
N ILE A 12 43.88 41.02 -3.85
CA ILE A 12 42.49 41.26 -4.27
C ILE A 12 41.98 40.13 -5.18
N LEU A 13 42.79 39.71 -6.16
CA LEU A 13 42.41 38.61 -7.04
C LEU A 13 42.26 37.29 -6.26
N ALA A 14 43.15 37.03 -5.30
CA ALA A 14 43.09 35.87 -4.44
C ALA A 14 41.84 35.84 -3.56
N SER A 15 41.43 36.97 -2.96
CA SER A 15 40.20 37.02 -2.15
C SER A 15 38.95 36.82 -3.00
N MET A 16 38.93 37.36 -4.22
CA MET A 16 37.80 37.23 -5.14
C MET A 16 37.62 35.79 -5.63
N VAL A 17 38.73 35.10 -5.95
CA VAL A 17 38.71 33.66 -6.28
C VAL A 17 38.29 32.83 -5.08
N PHE A 18 38.77 33.17 -3.88
CA PHE A 18 38.39 32.47 -2.65
C PHE A 18 36.89 32.59 -2.35
N CYS A 19 36.31 33.77 -2.50
CA CYS A 19 34.86 33.97 -2.38
C CYS A 19 34.07 33.16 -3.41
N PHE A 20 34.53 33.12 -4.66
CA PHE A 20 33.91 32.30 -5.70
C PHE A 20 33.95 30.81 -5.37
N PHE A 21 35.08 30.35 -4.83
CA PHE A 21 35.25 28.96 -4.40
C PHE A 21 34.30 28.60 -3.26
N LEU A 22 34.16 29.48 -2.27
CA LEU A 22 33.20 29.31 -1.18
C LEU A 22 31.75 29.25 -1.69
N MET A 23 31.37 30.13 -2.62
CA MET A 23 30.04 30.08 -3.24
C MET A 23 29.78 28.74 -3.95
N LEU A 24 30.78 28.21 -4.65
CA LEU A 24 30.68 26.92 -5.33
C LEU A 24 30.47 25.77 -4.34
N VAL A 25 31.25 25.74 -3.26
CA VAL A 25 31.12 24.72 -2.21
C VAL A 25 29.75 24.75 -1.57
N ILE A 26 29.25 25.94 -1.19
CA ILE A 26 27.93 26.10 -0.57
C ILE A 26 26.82 25.66 -1.55
N SER A 27 26.96 25.96 -2.84
CA SER A 27 26.00 25.54 -3.87
C SER A 27 25.95 24.01 -4.03
N ILE A 28 27.10 23.34 -4.02
CA ILE A 28 27.19 21.87 -4.12
C ILE A 28 26.58 21.21 -2.88
N PHE A 29 26.90 21.72 -1.68
CA PHE A 29 26.30 21.23 -0.42
C PHE A 29 24.79 21.44 -0.40
N GLY A 30 24.30 22.60 -0.85
CA GLY A 30 22.87 22.89 -0.92
C GLY A 30 22.12 21.94 -1.86
N ILE A 31 22.67 21.65 -3.05
CA ILE A 31 22.07 20.69 -3.99
C ILE A 31 22.06 19.28 -3.39
N SER A 32 23.16 18.86 -2.75
CA SER A 32 23.28 17.53 -2.15
C SER A 32 22.29 17.32 -1.01
N ALA A 33 22.15 18.30 -0.11
CA ALA A 33 21.18 18.27 0.98
C ALA A 33 19.73 18.22 0.48
N ILE A 34 19.41 18.95 -0.60
CA ILE A 34 18.09 18.89 -1.24
C ILE A 34 17.86 17.51 -1.88
N PHE A 35 18.90 16.86 -2.42
CA PHE A 35 18.80 15.55 -3.02
C PHE A 35 18.55 14.44 -1.99
N GLU A 36 19.24 14.48 -0.85
CA GLU A 36 18.97 13.61 0.31
C GLU A 36 17.57 13.83 0.86
N MET A 37 17.13 15.09 1.00
CA MET A 37 15.79 15.40 1.47
C MET A 37 14.70 14.93 0.51
N ARG A 38 14.90 15.07 -0.81
CA ARG A 38 13.98 14.51 -1.82
C ARG A 38 13.96 12.98 -1.81
N LYS A 39 15.10 12.34 -1.53
CA LYS A 39 15.17 10.88 -1.38
C LYS A 39 14.36 10.44 -0.16
N ASN A 40 14.59 11.02 1.01
CA ASN A 40 13.87 10.68 2.25
C ASN A 40 12.35 10.97 2.17
N VAL A 41 11.94 12.10 1.56
CA VAL A 41 10.52 12.43 1.41
C VAL A 41 9.84 11.48 0.42
N ARG A 42 10.53 11.09 -0.67
CA ARG A 42 10.00 10.12 -1.63
C ARG A 42 9.95 8.71 -1.03
N GLU A 43 11.01 8.27 -0.36
CA GLU A 43 11.07 7.02 0.42
C GLU A 43 9.92 6.95 1.42
N SER A 44 9.71 7.97 2.27
CA SER A 44 8.64 7.92 3.27
C SER A 44 7.23 7.88 2.63
N TYR A 45 7.01 8.56 1.50
CA TYR A 45 5.71 8.53 0.82
C TYR A 45 5.44 7.19 0.09
N THR A 46 6.47 6.58 -0.52
CA THR A 46 6.34 5.31 -1.27
C THR A 46 6.51 4.06 -0.42
N GLU A 47 7.21 4.14 0.72
CA GLU A 47 7.44 3.02 1.64
C GLU A 47 6.43 2.98 2.79
N VAL A 48 5.70 4.07 3.08
CA VAL A 48 4.73 4.11 4.18
C VAL A 48 3.33 4.43 3.70
N THR A 49 3.11 5.53 2.97
CA THR A 49 1.74 5.97 2.62
C THR A 49 1.07 5.06 1.59
N VAL A 50 1.77 4.69 0.51
CA VAL A 50 1.22 3.82 -0.54
C VAL A 50 0.90 2.41 0.00
N PRO A 51 1.80 1.74 0.73
CA PRO A 51 1.53 0.41 1.26
C PRO A 51 0.39 0.40 2.28
N ILE A 52 0.28 1.45 3.12
CA ILE A 52 -0.86 1.60 4.04
C ILE A 52 -2.17 1.77 3.28
N GLN A 53 -2.17 2.52 2.17
CA GLN A 53 -3.35 2.68 1.34
C GLN A 53 -3.78 1.35 0.72
N ASP A 54 -2.85 0.56 0.18
CA ASP A 54 -3.15 -0.74 -0.42
C ASP A 54 -3.72 -1.71 0.62
N LEU A 55 -3.13 -1.75 1.83
CA LEU A 55 -3.65 -2.55 2.94
C LEU A 55 -5.02 -2.06 3.45
N ALA A 56 -5.26 -0.75 3.44
CA ALA A 56 -6.54 -0.17 3.80
C ALA A 56 -7.63 -0.52 2.77
N GLU A 57 -7.29 -0.54 1.47
CA GLU A 57 -8.19 -0.96 0.39
C GLU A 57 -8.58 -2.44 0.55
N ILE A 58 -7.63 -3.32 0.91
CA ILE A 58 -7.91 -4.73 1.22
C ILE A 58 -8.90 -4.86 2.39
N ARG A 59 -8.69 -4.10 3.47
CA ARG A 59 -9.63 -4.11 4.60
C ARG A 59 -11.01 -3.56 4.23
N ALA A 60 -11.05 -2.49 3.45
CA ALA A 60 -12.32 -1.88 3.00
C ALA A 60 -13.13 -2.86 2.13
N THR A 61 -12.48 -3.51 1.17
CA THR A 61 -13.10 -4.52 0.29
C THR A 61 -13.57 -5.74 1.09
N GLN A 62 -12.79 -6.24 2.05
CA GLN A 62 -13.21 -7.33 2.94
C GLN A 62 -14.48 -6.98 3.75
N LEU A 63 -14.56 -5.75 4.27
CA LEU A 63 -15.72 -5.27 5.01
C LEU A 63 -16.94 -5.09 4.10
N ASP A 64 -16.78 -4.59 2.86
CA ASP A 64 -17.90 -4.48 1.92
C ASP A 64 -18.42 -5.86 1.52
N ILE A 65 -17.56 -6.83 1.24
CA ILE A 65 -17.97 -8.22 0.96
C ILE A 65 -18.87 -8.76 2.08
N ARG A 66 -18.47 -8.56 3.35
CA ARG A 66 -19.26 -8.98 4.50
C ARG A 66 -20.60 -8.24 4.59
N LEU A 67 -20.61 -6.94 4.29
CA LEU A 67 -21.83 -6.14 4.23
C LEU A 67 -22.77 -6.64 3.13
N GLN A 68 -22.27 -6.91 1.93
CA GLN A 68 -23.06 -7.42 0.82
C GLN A 68 -23.68 -8.77 1.15
N PHE A 69 -22.93 -9.70 1.75
CA PHE A 69 -23.48 -10.97 2.23
C PHE A 69 -24.62 -10.79 3.24
N ARG A 70 -24.45 -9.89 4.22
CA ARG A 70 -25.52 -9.57 5.18
C ARG A 70 -26.74 -8.94 4.51
N ARG A 71 -26.56 -8.09 3.48
CA ARG A 71 -27.66 -7.51 2.70
C ARG A 71 -28.42 -8.59 1.93
N ILE A 72 -27.72 -9.52 1.27
CA ILE A 72 -28.36 -10.63 0.55
C ILE A 72 -29.20 -11.47 1.51
N GLN A 73 -28.65 -11.82 2.68
CA GLN A 73 -29.36 -12.57 3.72
C GLN A 73 -30.63 -11.86 4.22
N ALA A 74 -30.60 -10.52 4.33
CA ALA A 74 -31.72 -9.73 4.81
C ALA A 74 -32.83 -9.53 3.76
N PHE A 75 -32.47 -9.29 2.51
CA PHE A 75 -33.46 -8.98 1.46
C PHE A 75 -34.00 -10.24 0.77
N ARG A 76 -33.16 -11.25 0.51
CA ARG A 76 -33.52 -12.47 -0.25
C ARG A 76 -34.29 -12.19 -1.55
N GLU A 77 -33.99 -11.06 -2.19
CA GLU A 77 -34.60 -10.63 -3.45
C GLU A 77 -33.63 -10.91 -4.61
N PRO A 78 -34.03 -11.59 -5.70
CA PRO A 78 -33.12 -11.99 -6.77
C PRO A 78 -32.36 -10.82 -7.41
N GLN A 79 -33.04 -9.70 -7.65
CA GLN A 79 -32.42 -8.54 -8.29
C GLN A 79 -31.38 -7.86 -7.39
N LYS A 80 -31.69 -7.69 -6.09
CA LYS A 80 -30.74 -7.16 -5.10
C LYS A 80 -29.58 -8.13 -4.86
N THR A 81 -29.86 -9.44 -4.93
CA THR A 81 -28.85 -10.49 -4.80
C THR A 81 -27.84 -10.41 -5.93
N GLN A 82 -28.29 -10.29 -7.18
CA GLN A 82 -27.40 -10.15 -8.31
C GLN A 82 -26.51 -8.89 -8.19
N THR A 83 -27.10 -7.75 -7.83
CA THR A 83 -26.33 -6.51 -7.62
C THR A 83 -25.26 -6.66 -6.53
N ALA A 84 -25.60 -7.31 -5.43
CA ALA A 84 -24.66 -7.55 -4.34
C ALA A 84 -23.56 -8.58 -4.73
N VAL A 85 -23.91 -9.61 -5.49
CA VAL A 85 -22.92 -10.57 -6.04
C VAL A 85 -21.95 -9.89 -7.00
N ASP A 86 -22.43 -8.99 -7.87
CA ASP A 86 -21.57 -8.25 -8.80
C ASP A 86 -20.63 -7.31 -8.05
N ALA A 87 -21.10 -6.66 -6.97
CA ALA A 87 -20.26 -5.85 -6.09
C ALA A 87 -19.17 -6.68 -5.41
N VAL A 88 -19.52 -7.85 -4.84
CA VAL A 88 -18.54 -8.76 -4.22
C VAL A 88 -17.46 -9.21 -5.21
N LYS A 89 -17.83 -9.50 -6.47
CA LYS A 89 -16.86 -9.87 -7.52
C LYS A 89 -15.91 -8.71 -7.85
N LEU A 90 -16.42 -7.49 -7.86
CA LEU A 90 -15.59 -6.30 -8.06
C LEU A 90 -14.61 -6.13 -6.89
N ASP A 91 -15.09 -6.26 -5.65
CA ASP A 91 -14.26 -6.15 -4.45
C ASP A 91 -13.15 -7.21 -4.40
N LEU A 92 -13.46 -8.46 -4.77
CA LEU A 92 -12.45 -9.51 -4.89
C LEU A 92 -11.36 -9.15 -5.91
N ALA A 93 -11.73 -8.57 -7.05
CA ALA A 93 -10.77 -8.14 -8.06
C ALA A 93 -9.92 -6.97 -7.57
N THR A 94 -10.53 -5.99 -6.89
CA THR A 94 -9.84 -4.85 -6.27
C THR A 94 -8.85 -5.32 -5.20
N MET A 95 -9.29 -6.19 -4.29
CA MET A 95 -8.45 -6.79 -3.25
C MET A 95 -7.26 -7.53 -3.83
N LYS A 96 -7.48 -8.35 -4.87
CA LYS A 96 -6.40 -9.08 -5.56
C LYS A 96 -5.37 -8.13 -6.19
N LYS A 97 -5.84 -7.04 -6.78
CA LYS A 97 -4.96 -6.01 -7.36
C LYS A 97 -4.16 -5.32 -6.27
N ALA A 98 -4.82 -4.81 -5.23
CA ALA A 98 -4.16 -4.15 -4.11
C ALA A 98 -3.13 -5.05 -3.42
N TRP A 99 -3.43 -6.35 -3.27
CA TRP A 99 -2.47 -7.32 -2.73
C TRP A 99 -1.24 -7.50 -3.62
N ALA A 100 -1.42 -7.60 -4.94
CA ALA A 100 -0.32 -7.73 -5.88
C ALA A 100 0.53 -6.46 -6.00
N ASP A 101 -0.09 -5.28 -5.80
CA ASP A 101 0.60 -3.99 -5.76
C ASP A 101 1.42 -3.87 -4.46
N TYR A 102 0.91 -4.35 -3.32
CA TYR A 102 1.60 -4.35 -2.02
C TYR A 102 2.70 -5.43 -1.88
N TYR A 103 2.36 -6.71 -2.06
CA TYR A 103 3.25 -7.85 -1.79
C TYR A 103 3.76 -8.47 -3.11
N PRO A 104 5.08 -8.77 -3.24
CA PRO A 104 6.12 -8.71 -2.21
C PRO A 104 6.93 -7.40 -2.20
N LEU A 105 6.59 -6.42 -3.04
CA LEU A 105 7.45 -5.29 -3.38
C LEU A 105 7.59 -4.22 -2.29
N HIS A 106 6.54 -4.01 -1.48
CA HIS A 106 6.47 -2.91 -0.51
C HIS A 106 6.70 -3.34 0.94
N VAL A 107 7.11 -4.58 1.16
CA VAL A 107 7.42 -5.12 2.49
C VAL A 107 8.77 -4.60 2.97
N SER A 108 8.76 -3.87 4.09
CA SER A 108 9.91 -3.11 4.60
C SER A 108 10.65 -3.80 5.75
N SER A 109 10.01 -4.72 6.48
CA SER A 109 10.59 -5.39 7.65
C SER A 109 10.41 -6.92 7.65
N PRO A 110 11.29 -7.69 8.31
CA PRO A 110 11.10 -9.13 8.47
C PRO A 110 9.81 -9.52 9.19
N GLN A 111 9.35 -8.69 10.14
CA GLN A 111 8.10 -8.87 10.87
C GLN A 111 6.91 -8.67 9.94
N GLU A 112 6.91 -7.58 9.17
CA GLU A 112 5.91 -7.32 8.13
C GLU A 112 5.87 -8.45 7.11
N LYS A 113 7.05 -8.95 6.69
CA LYS A 113 7.15 -10.09 5.77
C LYS A 113 6.50 -11.34 6.33
N SER A 114 6.76 -11.69 7.59
CA SER A 114 6.15 -12.87 8.21
C SER A 114 4.62 -12.78 8.27
N VAL A 115 4.08 -11.58 8.49
CA VAL A 115 2.64 -11.35 8.47
C VAL A 115 2.10 -11.42 7.05
N ALA A 116 2.77 -10.78 6.10
CA ALA A 116 2.37 -10.76 4.70
C ALA A 116 2.42 -12.16 4.08
N ASP A 117 3.42 -12.99 4.42
CA ASP A 117 3.52 -14.39 3.98
C ASP A 117 2.34 -15.23 4.51
N ALA A 118 1.87 -14.97 5.74
CA ALA A 118 0.70 -15.64 6.30
C ALA A 118 -0.60 -15.22 5.61
N ILE A 119 -0.74 -13.93 5.31
CA ILE A 119 -1.88 -13.40 4.54
C ILE A 119 -1.87 -13.97 3.11
N ASP A 120 -0.71 -14.01 2.44
CA ASP A 120 -0.56 -14.57 1.09
C ASP A 120 -0.99 -16.04 1.04
N ALA A 121 -0.66 -16.81 2.07
CA ALA A 121 -1.04 -18.21 2.18
C ALA A 121 -2.56 -18.40 2.39
N GLY A 122 -3.22 -17.50 3.12
CA GLY A 122 -4.66 -17.58 3.41
C GLY A 122 -5.58 -16.96 2.34
N LEU A 123 -5.06 -16.02 1.54
CA LEU A 123 -5.84 -15.26 0.56
C LEU A 123 -6.53 -16.14 -0.51
N PRO A 124 -5.90 -17.19 -1.08
CA PRO A 124 -6.57 -18.06 -2.04
C PRO A 124 -7.79 -18.79 -1.48
N ASP A 125 -7.75 -19.21 -0.22
CA ASP A 125 -8.86 -19.93 0.41
C ASP A 125 -10.00 -18.97 0.77
N PHE A 126 -9.68 -17.76 1.22
CA PHE A 126 -10.66 -16.68 1.37
C PHE A 126 -11.37 -16.35 0.05
N GLN A 127 -10.64 -16.25 -1.06
CA GLN A 127 -11.20 -16.01 -2.39
C GLN A 127 -12.15 -17.13 -2.81
N LYS A 128 -11.72 -18.39 -2.73
CA LYS A 128 -12.56 -19.55 -3.07
C LYS A 128 -13.83 -19.61 -2.22
N LEU A 129 -13.72 -19.32 -0.92
CA LEU A 129 -14.86 -19.32 -0.03
C LEU A 129 -15.86 -18.21 -0.39
N THR A 130 -15.35 -17.01 -0.71
CA THR A 130 -16.16 -15.88 -1.16
C THR A 130 -16.89 -16.20 -2.47
N GLU A 131 -16.18 -16.77 -3.45
CA GLU A 131 -16.75 -17.20 -4.73
C GLU A 131 -17.84 -18.25 -4.53
N HIS A 132 -17.58 -19.26 -3.69
CA HIS A 132 -18.56 -20.31 -3.38
C HIS A 132 -19.83 -19.75 -2.74
N ILE A 133 -19.69 -18.81 -1.80
CA ILE A 133 -20.84 -18.13 -1.18
C ILE A 133 -21.62 -17.33 -2.23
N THR A 134 -20.93 -16.62 -3.13
CA THR A 134 -21.63 -15.90 -4.21
C THR A 134 -22.37 -16.83 -5.17
N ASP A 135 -21.83 -18.01 -5.48
CA ASP A 135 -22.51 -19.01 -6.31
C ASP A 135 -23.75 -19.59 -5.62
N LEU A 136 -23.67 -19.84 -4.31
CA LEU A 136 -24.83 -20.27 -3.52
C LEU A 136 -25.93 -19.20 -3.52
N PHE A 137 -25.58 -17.92 -3.31
CA PHE A 137 -26.54 -16.83 -3.40
C PHE A 137 -27.13 -16.65 -4.81
N ALA A 138 -26.31 -16.75 -5.85
CA ALA A 138 -26.76 -16.64 -7.25
C ALA A 138 -27.70 -17.78 -7.66
N SER A 139 -27.51 -18.98 -7.11
CA SER A 139 -28.40 -20.13 -7.31
C SER A 139 -29.69 -20.08 -6.49
N GLY A 140 -29.87 -19.06 -5.64
CA GLY A 140 -31.02 -18.91 -4.74
C GLY A 140 -30.95 -19.78 -3.48
N ASN A 141 -29.83 -20.43 -3.20
CA ASN A 141 -29.60 -21.21 -1.99
C ASN A 141 -29.14 -20.30 -0.84
N TYR A 142 -30.06 -19.47 -0.32
CA TYR A 142 -29.77 -18.51 0.74
C TYR A 142 -29.42 -19.17 2.07
N ASP A 143 -30.02 -20.31 2.39
CA ASP A 143 -29.81 -20.99 3.68
C ASP A 143 -28.46 -21.72 3.69
N GLY A 144 -28.07 -22.38 2.59
CA GLY A 144 -26.73 -22.96 2.45
C GLY A 144 -25.62 -21.90 2.41
N ALA A 145 -25.89 -20.74 1.80
CA ALA A 145 -24.96 -19.62 1.85
C ALA A 145 -24.81 -19.05 3.27
N ALA A 146 -25.87 -19.06 4.08
CA ALA A 146 -25.84 -18.48 5.43
C ALA A 146 -24.89 -19.22 6.38
N GLU A 147 -24.84 -20.54 6.32
CA GLU A 147 -23.90 -21.36 7.10
C GLU A 147 -22.44 -21.05 6.73
N MET A 148 -22.19 -20.83 5.44
CA MET A 148 -20.83 -20.54 4.92
C MET A 148 -20.39 -19.10 5.21
N VAL A 149 -21.32 -18.13 5.31
CA VAL A 149 -21.00 -16.73 5.66
C VAL A 149 -20.40 -16.62 7.06
N ASP A 150 -20.80 -17.47 8.00
CA ASP A 150 -20.21 -17.46 9.35
C ASP A 150 -18.79 -18.05 9.35
N GLN A 151 -18.50 -19.04 8.50
CA GLN A 151 -17.15 -19.54 8.28
C GLN A 151 -16.25 -18.50 7.59
N HIS A 152 -16.81 -17.76 6.63
CA HIS A 152 -16.14 -16.64 5.96
C HIS A 152 -15.77 -15.52 6.92
N ALA A 153 -16.64 -15.19 7.87
CA ALA A 153 -16.34 -14.21 8.91
C ALA A 153 -15.12 -14.62 9.75
N ASN A 154 -14.97 -15.91 10.08
CA ASN A 154 -13.81 -16.40 10.84
C ASN A 154 -12.52 -16.35 10.01
N ALA A 155 -12.55 -16.81 8.76
CA ALA A 155 -11.41 -16.71 7.84
C ALA A 155 -10.96 -15.26 7.62
N SER A 156 -11.91 -14.32 7.60
CA SER A 156 -11.65 -12.89 7.50
C SER A 156 -10.91 -12.34 8.72
N THR A 157 -11.17 -12.88 9.92
CA THR A 157 -10.47 -12.51 11.16
C THR A 157 -9.06 -13.10 11.23
N GLU A 158 -8.81 -14.27 10.63
CA GLU A 158 -7.46 -14.85 10.53
C GLU A 158 -6.52 -14.02 9.63
N LEU A 159 -7.09 -13.25 8.69
CA LEU A 159 -6.35 -12.30 7.84
C LEU A 159 -6.10 -10.94 8.53
N GLU A 160 -6.68 -10.71 9.71
CA GLU A 160 -6.35 -9.57 10.55
C GLU A 160 -5.19 -9.96 11.49
N PRO A 161 -3.95 -9.49 11.26
CA PRO A 161 -2.88 -9.73 12.23
C PRO A 161 -3.29 -9.08 13.56
N LEU A 162 -3.29 -9.88 14.62
CA LEU A 162 -3.44 -9.43 16.00
C LEU A 162 -2.51 -8.23 16.22
N THR A 163 -3.12 -7.09 16.51
CA THR A 163 -2.42 -5.89 16.99
C THR A 163 -1.53 -6.20 18.17
#